data_AF-A0A7C2TNB1-F1
#
_entry.id   AF-A0A7C2TNB1-F1
#
_cell.length_a   1.000
_cell.length_b   1.000
_cell.length_c   1.000
_cell.angle_alpha   90.00
_cell.angle_beta   90.00
_cell.angle_gamma   90.00
#
_symmetry.space_group_name_H-M   'P 1'
#
loop_
_entity.id
_entity.type
_entity.pdbx_description
1 polymer ?
#
loop_
_entity_poly.entity_id
_entity_poly.type
_entity_poly.pdbx_seq_one_letter_code
_entity_poly.pdbx_strand_id
1 'polypeptide(L)'
;TGTSDFPGARNKFGDPIHVDDVAVDFPELTIILAHGGRPLWMSTCVFLLRRHRNVYMDISSIPPQNLLAYFPQLEKLADKTMFGSDWPGPGVPGIRANIEAFLQLPLSEEAKRKILRETALKVFGE
;
A
#
# COMPACT_ATOMS: atom_id res chain seq x y z
N THR A 1 6.35 -3.57 -5.68
CA THR A 1 7.24 -2.55 -5.10
C THR A 1 7.55 -2.89 -3.66
N GLY A 2 8.59 -2.31 -3.07
CA GLY A 2 9.02 -2.65 -1.71
C GLY A 2 10.11 -3.73 -1.69
N THR A 3 10.64 -3.99 -0.49
CA THR A 3 11.79 -4.88 -0.31
C THR A 3 11.40 -6.31 -0.06
N SER A 4 12.26 -7.22 -0.53
CA SER A 4 12.22 -8.63 -0.19
C SER A 4 13.54 -9.06 0.44
N ASP A 5 13.47 -9.97 1.39
CA ASP A 5 14.58 -10.55 2.15
C ASP A 5 14.83 -12.03 1.83
N PHE A 6 14.09 -12.60 0.87
CA PHE A 6 14.26 -13.98 0.43
C PHE A 6 15.59 -14.20 -0.32
N PRO A 7 16.18 -15.40 -0.26
CA PRO A 7 17.39 -15.73 -1.01
C PRO A 7 17.25 -15.43 -2.51
N GLY A 8 18.20 -14.66 -3.05
CA GLY A 8 18.22 -14.27 -4.46
C GLY A 8 17.43 -13.00 -4.81
N ALA A 9 16.70 -12.42 -3.84
CA ALA A 9 16.00 -11.15 -4.05
C ALA A 9 16.98 -10.01 -4.40
N ARG A 10 16.59 -9.18 -5.37
CA ARG A 10 17.36 -8.01 -5.82
C ARG A 10 16.55 -6.76 -5.58
N ASN A 11 16.74 -6.15 -4.42
CA ASN A 11 15.98 -4.99 -3.97
C ASN A 11 16.06 -3.79 -4.92
N LYS A 12 17.09 -3.65 -5.76
CA LYS A 12 17.15 -2.59 -6.79
C LYS A 12 15.93 -2.56 -7.74
N PHE A 13 15.21 -3.68 -7.90
CA PHE A 13 13.99 -3.75 -8.73
C PHE A 13 12.70 -3.46 -7.93
N GLY A 14 12.81 -3.24 -6.62
CA GLY A 14 11.69 -2.90 -5.74
C GLY A 14 11.37 -1.41 -5.70
N ASP A 15 12.24 -0.56 -6.25
CA ASP A 15 12.07 0.90 -6.29
C ASP A 15 10.84 1.28 -7.12
N PRO A 16 9.81 1.91 -6.52
CA PRO A 16 8.60 2.29 -7.21
C PRO A 16 8.83 3.40 -8.24
N ILE A 17 9.97 4.11 -8.26
CA ILE A 17 10.20 5.22 -9.19
C ILE A 17 10.04 4.82 -10.66
N HIS A 18 10.36 3.57 -11.02
CA HIS A 18 10.20 3.05 -12.37
C HIS A 18 8.74 2.97 -12.85
N VAL A 19 7.78 3.07 -11.93
CA VAL A 19 6.35 3.15 -12.25
C VAL A 19 5.95 4.55 -12.73
N ASP A 20 6.76 5.59 -12.50
CA ASP A 20 6.49 6.96 -12.95
C ASP A 20 6.29 7.00 -14.47
N ASP A 21 7.19 6.37 -15.23
CA ASP A 21 7.12 6.31 -16.70
C ASP A 21 5.82 5.65 -17.17
N VAL A 22 5.46 4.51 -16.58
CA VAL A 22 4.23 3.77 -16.92
C VAL A 22 2.98 4.60 -16.60
N ALA A 23 2.96 5.30 -15.46
CA ALA A 23 1.84 6.12 -15.06
C ALA A 23 1.64 7.35 -15.98
N VAL A 24 2.74 7.91 -16.50
CA VAL A 24 2.73 9.01 -17.48
C VAL A 24 2.23 8.53 -18.84
N ASP A 25 2.77 7.41 -19.34
CA ASP A 25 2.46 6.91 -20.69
C ASP A 25 1.04 6.32 -20.78
N PHE A 26 0.52 5.78 -19.68
CA PHE A 26 -0.78 5.11 -19.61
C PHE A 26 -1.67 5.71 -18.51
N PRO A 27 -2.17 6.95 -18.66
CA PRO A 27 -2.91 7.65 -17.61
C PRO A 27 -4.29 7.04 -17.26
N GLU A 28 -4.81 6.18 -18.13
CA GLU A 28 -6.06 5.43 -17.92
C GLU A 28 -5.81 4.04 -17.32
N LEU A 29 -4.56 3.57 -17.26
CA LEU A 29 -4.22 2.31 -16.61
C LEU A 29 -4.21 2.52 -15.10
N THR A 30 -5.07 1.81 -14.38
CA THR A 30 -5.01 1.77 -12.92
C THR A 30 -3.81 0.95 -12.45
N ILE A 31 -2.96 1.53 -11.61
CA ILE A 31 -1.72 0.92 -11.13
C ILE A 31 -1.76 0.84 -9.60
N ILE A 32 -1.37 -0.32 -9.05
CA ILE A 32 -1.33 -0.56 -7.60
C ILE A 32 0.11 -0.88 -7.20
N LEU A 33 0.70 -0.03 -6.36
CA LEU A 33 2.01 -0.23 -5.77
C LEU A 33 1.89 -1.16 -4.55
N ALA A 34 2.34 -2.41 -4.72
CA ALA A 34 2.34 -3.37 -3.63
C ALA A 34 3.24 -2.95 -2.46
N HIS A 35 2.81 -3.24 -1.24
CA HIS A 35 3.56 -3.10 0.00
C HIS A 35 4.03 -1.67 0.34
N GLY A 36 3.43 -0.65 -0.28
CA GLY A 36 3.72 0.76 0.00
C GLY A 36 5.19 1.18 -0.10
N GLY A 37 6.02 0.45 -0.85
CA GLY A 37 7.46 0.71 -0.95
C GLY A 37 8.27 0.40 0.32
N ARG A 38 7.72 -0.38 1.27
CA ARG A 38 8.40 -0.67 2.54
C ARG A 38 9.79 -1.31 2.37
N PRO A 39 10.70 -1.11 3.34
CA PRO A 39 10.84 0.08 4.17
C PRO A 39 11.64 1.18 3.44
N LEU A 40 12.24 0.89 2.29
CA LEU A 40 13.25 1.77 1.68
C LEU A 40 12.67 2.92 0.86
N TRP A 41 11.50 2.73 0.24
CA TRP A 41 10.95 3.65 -0.76
C TRP A 41 9.56 4.17 -0.43
N MET A 42 9.20 4.22 0.85
CA MET A 42 7.88 4.68 1.28
C MET A 42 7.62 6.13 0.86
N SER A 43 8.63 7.01 0.95
CA SER A 43 8.53 8.39 0.48
C SER A 43 8.31 8.48 -1.04
N THR A 44 9.00 7.64 -1.83
CA THR A 44 8.82 7.56 -3.28
C THR A 44 7.42 7.06 -3.63
N CYS A 45 6.92 6.05 -2.92
CA CYS A 45 5.56 5.55 -3.07
C CYS A 45 4.52 6.66 -2.81
N VAL A 46 4.67 7.40 -1.69
CA VAL A 46 3.78 8.52 -1.35
C VAL A 46 3.84 9.63 -2.40
N PHE A 47 5.02 9.93 -2.95
CA PHE A 47 5.18 10.90 -4.03
C PHE A 47 4.36 10.48 -5.27
N LEU A 48 4.49 9.24 -5.73
CA LEU A 48 3.78 8.74 -6.91
C LEU A 48 2.26 8.74 -6.70
N LEU A 49 1.78 8.35 -5.51
CA LEU A 49 0.37 8.41 -5.16
C LEU A 49 -0.21 9.83 -5.28
N ARG A 50 0.57 10.85 -4.90
CA ARG A 50 0.17 12.26 -4.97
C ARG A 50 0.26 12.83 -6.38
N ARG A 51 1.27 12.40 -7.14
CA ARG A 51 1.55 12.89 -8.49
C ARG A 51 0.54 12.38 -9.51
N HIS A 52 0.20 11.09 -9.45
CA HIS A 52 -0.55 10.41 -10.51
C HIS A 52 -1.93 10.01 -10.05
N ARG A 53 -2.98 10.46 -10.74
CA ARG A 53 -4.38 10.15 -10.37
C ARG A 53 -4.68 8.66 -10.35
N ASN A 54 -4.06 7.89 -11.25
CA ASN A 54 -4.27 6.47 -11.52
C ASN A 54 -3.37 5.52 -10.69
N VAL A 55 -2.52 6.05 -9.82
CA VAL A 55 -1.63 5.24 -8.97
C VAL A 55 -2.18 5.11 -7.54
N TYR A 56 -2.32 3.88 -7.08
CA TYR A 56 -2.78 3.48 -5.75
C TYR A 56 -1.69 2.68 -5.05
N MET A 57 -1.86 2.38 -3.76
CA MET A 57 -1.03 1.40 -3.05
C MET A 57 -1.86 0.44 -2.22
N ASP A 58 -1.29 -0.72 -1.92
CA ASP A 58 -1.74 -1.51 -0.78
C ASP A 58 -0.71 -1.48 0.36
N ILE A 59 -1.20 -1.70 1.58
CA ILE A 59 -0.40 -1.73 2.82
C ILE A 59 -0.01 -3.15 3.26
N SER A 60 -0.08 -4.12 2.33
CA SER A 60 0.21 -5.51 2.66
C SER A 60 1.66 -5.72 3.05
N SER A 61 1.91 -6.76 3.84
CA SER A 61 3.25 -7.10 4.32
C SER A 61 3.85 -6.08 5.29
N ILE A 62 3.08 -5.08 5.74
CA ILE A 62 3.42 -4.17 6.84
C ILE A 62 2.60 -4.56 8.06
N PRO A 63 3.22 -4.91 9.20
CA PRO A 63 2.49 -5.13 10.45
C PRO A 63 1.65 -3.90 10.78
N PRO A 64 0.33 -4.03 11.07
CA PRO A 64 -0.55 -2.88 11.22
C PRO A 64 -0.05 -1.85 12.23
N GLN A 65 0.59 -2.28 13.31
CA GLN A 65 1.12 -1.42 14.37
C GLN A 65 2.21 -0.45 13.86
N ASN A 66 2.90 -0.81 12.77
CA ASN A 66 3.97 -0.01 12.18
C ASN A 66 3.47 0.97 11.11
N LEU A 67 2.20 0.88 10.70
CA LEU A 67 1.67 1.64 9.56
C LEU A 67 1.79 3.14 9.74
N LEU A 68 1.52 3.67 10.94
CA LEU A 68 1.62 5.11 11.20
C LEU A 68 3.06 5.60 11.36
N ALA A 69 4.00 4.71 11.70
CA ALA A 69 5.42 5.03 11.66
C ALA A 69 5.91 5.16 10.21
N TYR A 70 5.41 4.29 9.32
CA TYR A 70 5.80 4.22 7.92
C TYR A 70 5.08 5.29 7.08
N PHE A 71 3.80 5.52 7.39
CA PHE A 71 2.94 6.50 6.74
C PHE A 71 2.25 7.38 7.80
N PRO A 72 2.93 8.39 8.36
CA PRO A 72 2.33 9.30 9.33
C PRO A 72 1.11 10.06 8.82
N GLN A 73 0.95 10.14 7.49
CA GLN A 73 -0.16 10.80 6.81
C GLN A 73 -1.15 9.81 6.18
N LEU A 74 -1.19 8.55 6.64
CA LEU A 74 -2.02 7.47 6.08
C LEU A 74 -3.48 7.88 5.91
N GLU A 75 -4.04 8.60 6.88
CA GLU A 75 -5.40 9.12 6.83
C GLU A 75 -5.66 10.01 5.60
N LYS A 76 -4.70 10.88 5.25
CA LYS A 76 -4.78 11.74 4.05
C LYS A 76 -4.60 10.97 2.75
N LEU A 77 -4.11 9.74 2.82
CA LEU A 77 -3.86 8.86 1.68
C LEU A 77 -4.95 7.77 1.54
N ALA A 78 -5.95 7.76 2.42
CA ALA A 78 -6.93 6.68 2.53
C ALA A 78 -7.65 6.40 1.20
N ASP A 79 -8.03 7.44 0.44
CA ASP A 79 -8.70 7.33 -0.87
C ASP A 79 -7.85 6.70 -1.98
N LYS A 80 -6.56 6.48 -1.73
CA LYS A 80 -5.61 5.82 -2.65
C LYS A 80 -4.88 4.64 -2.03
N THR A 81 -5.33 4.20 -0.85
CA THR A 81 -4.72 3.12 -0.10
C THR A 81 -5.72 1.99 0.10
N MET A 82 -5.28 0.75 -0.12
CA MET A 82 -6.07 -0.46 0.07
C MET A 82 -5.45 -1.36 1.12
N PHE A 83 -6.28 -2.04 1.89
CA PHE A 83 -5.84 -3.12 2.75
C PHE A 83 -5.45 -4.34 1.91
N GLY A 84 -4.32 -4.94 2.26
CA GLY A 84 -3.96 -6.30 1.89
C GLY A 84 -3.23 -6.93 3.06
N SER A 85 -3.33 -8.24 3.23
CA SER A 85 -2.67 -8.93 4.35
C SER A 85 -1.30 -9.51 3.97
N ASP A 86 -1.08 -9.77 2.68
CA ASP A 86 0.03 -10.58 2.16
C ASP A 86 0.03 -12.03 2.69
N TRP A 87 -1.11 -12.55 3.18
CA TRP A 87 -1.23 -13.96 3.57
C TRP A 87 -1.17 -14.88 2.34
N PRO A 88 -0.46 -16.03 2.39
CA PRO A 88 0.20 -16.68 3.55
C PRO A 88 1.69 -16.36 3.68
N GLY A 89 2.09 -15.13 3.35
CA GLY A 89 3.48 -14.67 3.41
C GLY A 89 4.12 -14.82 4.78
N PRO A 90 5.47 -14.95 4.85
CA PRO A 90 6.19 -15.12 6.10
C PRO A 90 5.93 -13.99 7.09
N GLY A 91 5.70 -14.34 8.36
CA GLY A 91 5.46 -13.37 9.43
C GLY A 91 4.05 -12.76 9.44
N VAL A 92 3.18 -13.10 8.49
CA VAL A 92 1.77 -12.66 8.49
C VAL A 92 0.94 -13.61 9.36
N PRO A 93 0.32 -13.16 10.47
CA PRO A 93 -0.43 -14.04 11.38
C PRO A 93 -1.78 -14.55 10.82
N GLY A 94 -2.26 -13.97 9.73
CA GLY A 94 -3.54 -14.29 9.11
C GLY A 94 -4.35 -13.04 8.74
N ILE A 95 -5.33 -13.20 7.84
CA ILE A 95 -6.17 -12.09 7.37
C ILE A 95 -6.96 -11.47 8.53
N ARG A 96 -7.65 -12.30 9.33
CA ARG A 96 -8.47 -11.84 10.47
C ARG A 96 -7.65 -11.03 11.47
N ALA A 97 -6.53 -11.59 11.94
CA ALA A 97 -5.67 -10.94 12.92
C ALA A 97 -5.11 -9.59 12.42
N ASN A 98 -4.78 -9.49 11.12
CA ASN A 98 -4.34 -8.22 10.53
C ASN A 98 -5.46 -7.17 10.51
N ILE A 99 -6.68 -7.57 10.13
CA ILE A 99 -7.83 -6.66 10.13
C ILE A 99 -8.13 -6.19 11.57
N GLU A 100 -8.16 -7.10 12.54
CA GLU A 100 -8.40 -6.77 13.94
C GLU A 100 -7.35 -5.78 14.47
N ALA A 101 -6.06 -6.00 14.17
CA ALA A 101 -4.99 -5.08 14.56
C ALA A 101 -5.08 -3.73 13.82
N PHE A 102 -5.44 -3.71 12.54
CA PHE A 102 -5.65 -2.48 11.78
C PHE A 102 -6.80 -1.64 12.35
N LEU A 103 -7.90 -2.27 12.76
CA LEU A 103 -9.04 -1.58 13.36
C LEU A 103 -8.71 -0.87 14.69
N GLN A 104 -7.66 -1.31 15.39
CA GLN A 104 -7.16 -0.66 16.61
C GLN A 104 -6.29 0.57 16.36
N LEU A 105 -5.96 0.89 15.10
CA LEU A 105 -5.16 2.08 14.80
C LEU A 105 -5.94 3.36 15.11
N PRO A 106 -5.25 4.42 15.57
CA PRO A 106 -5.85 5.73 15.84
C PRO A 106 -6.10 6.50 14.52
N LEU A 107 -6.92 5.90 13.65
CA LEU A 107 -7.42 6.48 12.40
C LEU A 107 -8.91 6.76 12.57
N SER A 108 -9.44 7.74 11.83
CA SER A 108 -10.89 7.90 11.76
C SER A 108 -11.58 6.67 11.18
N GLU A 109 -12.85 6.49 11.56
CA GLU A 109 -13.68 5.43 10.99
C GLU A 109 -13.86 5.58 9.48
N GLU A 110 -13.79 6.82 8.96
CA GLU A 110 -13.78 7.07 7.51
C GLU A 110 -12.52 6.51 6.85
N ALA A 111 -11.33 6.83 7.37
CA ALA A 111 -10.09 6.29 6.84
C ALA A 111 -10.06 4.75 6.91
N LYS A 112 -10.56 4.15 7.99
CA LYS A 112 -10.65 2.69 8.12
C LYS A 112 -11.57 2.09 7.06
N ARG A 113 -12.76 2.65 6.82
CA ARG A 113 -13.68 2.16 5.76
C ARG A 113 -13.08 2.28 4.36
N LYS A 114 -12.44 3.42 4.07
CA LYS A 114 -11.75 3.66 2.79
C LYS A 114 -10.68 2.61 2.54
N ILE A 115 -9.77 2.43 3.49
CA ILE A 115 -8.64 1.52 3.36
C ILE A 115 -9.10 0.05 3.32
N LEU A 116 -10.03 -0.36 4.19
CA LEU A 116 -10.47 -1.75 4.26
C LEU A 116 -11.38 -2.18 3.10
N ARG A 117 -12.07 -1.24 2.44
CA ARG A 117 -13.12 -1.59 1.48
C ARG A 117 -13.31 -0.59 0.35
N GLU A 118 -13.58 0.68 0.64
CA GLU A 118 -14.14 1.59 -0.37
C GLU A 118 -13.14 1.90 -1.50
N THR A 119 -11.85 2.02 -1.19
CA THR A 119 -10.82 2.23 -2.22
C THR A 119 -10.70 1.02 -3.15
N ALA A 120 -10.80 -0.20 -2.61
CA ALA A 120 -10.78 -1.41 -3.43
C ALA A 120 -12.03 -1.51 -4.32
N LEU A 121 -13.21 -1.14 -3.81
CA LEU A 121 -14.42 -1.08 -4.62
C LEU A 121 -14.36 -0.02 -5.71
N LYS A 122 -13.74 1.13 -5.45
CA LYS A 122 -13.51 2.14 -6.49
C LYS A 122 -12.61 1.61 -7.62
N VAL A 123 -11.65 0.75 -7.30
CA VAL A 123 -10.65 0.24 -8.25
C VAL A 123 -11.12 -1.00 -9.00
N PHE A 124 -11.86 -1.89 -8.33
CA PHE A 124 -12.26 -3.21 -8.87
C PHE A 124 -13.77 -3.41 -8.99
N GLY A 125 -14.59 -2.57 -8.37
CA GLY A 125 -16.03 -2.67 -8.44
C GLY A 125 -16.53 -2.10 -9.76
N GLU A 126 -17.00 -2.98 -10.63
CA GLU A 126 -17.87 -2.62 -11.76
C GLU A 126 -19.22 -2.07 -11.28
#